data_AF-K9ZMC0-F1
#
_entry.id   AF-K9ZMC0-F1
#
_cell.length_a   1.000
_cell.length_b   1.000
_cell.length_c   1.000
_cell.angle_alpha   90.00
_cell.angle_beta   90.00
_cell.angle_gamma   90.00
#
_symmetry.space_group_name_H-M   'P 1'
#
loop_
_entity.id
_entity.type
_entity.pdbx_description
1 polymer ?
#
loop_
_entity_poly.entity_id
_entity_poly.type
_entity_poly.pdbx_seq_one_letter_code
_entity_poly.pdbx_strand_id
1 'polypeptide(L)'
;MKEIPTDKTTLCPSARPESEKSVVFGIISGTVAEPRVAYLKQTQLLTEELIAKASPITPAEIFRTAAPCAATGCQHFDGHNCGLATRIVENFPTVTEELPPCSIRRDCRWWQQEGKVACMRCPQVITDNYNASELAVKVALPNAN
;
A
#
# COMPACT_ATOMS: atom_id res chain seq x y z
N MET A 1 32.48 -11.63 -13.03
CA MET A 1 31.37 -10.79 -12.54
C MET A 1 30.43 -11.74 -11.80
N LYS A 2 30.40 -11.71 -10.47
CA LYS A 2 29.55 -12.64 -9.70
C LYS A 2 28.10 -12.19 -9.87
N GLU A 3 27.25 -13.07 -10.37
CA GLU A 3 25.81 -12.87 -10.40
C GLU A 3 25.32 -12.69 -8.96
N ILE A 4 24.78 -11.50 -8.67
CA ILE A 4 24.14 -11.21 -7.40
C ILE A 4 22.71 -11.74 -7.53
N PRO A 5 22.27 -12.69 -6.69
CA PRO A 5 20.89 -13.13 -6.70
C PRO A 5 20.00 -11.93 -6.34
N THR A 6 19.23 -11.43 -7.30
CA THR A 6 18.14 -10.50 -7.01
C THR A 6 17.05 -11.31 -6.35
N ASP A 7 17.08 -11.42 -5.02
CA ASP A 7 15.92 -11.91 -4.29
C ASP A 7 14.76 -10.94 -4.59
N LYS A 8 13.88 -11.31 -5.53
CA LYS A 8 12.74 -10.51 -5.96
C LYS A 8 11.66 -10.64 -4.91
N THR A 9 11.88 -10.02 -3.74
CA THR A 9 10.89 -10.00 -2.68
C THR A 9 9.65 -9.25 -3.16
N THR A 10 8.50 -9.94 -3.19
CA THR A 10 7.23 -9.27 -3.48
C THR A 10 6.85 -8.37 -2.30
N LEU A 11 6.53 -7.11 -2.59
CA LEU A 11 6.16 -6.10 -1.61
C LEU A 11 4.64 -5.99 -1.47
N CYS A 12 4.15 -5.98 -0.24
CA CYS A 12 2.78 -5.59 0.08
C CYS A 12 2.70 -4.05 0.09
N PRO A 13 1.90 -3.42 -0.80
CA PRO A 13 1.79 -1.94 -0.85
C PRO A 13 0.90 -1.37 0.26
N SER A 14 0.37 -2.23 1.13
CA SER A 14 -0.48 -1.87 2.27
C SER A 14 0.05 -2.48 3.57
N ALA A 15 1.35 -2.78 3.62
CA ALA A 15 2.01 -3.20 4.84
C ALA A 15 1.94 -2.08 5.87
N ARG A 16 1.77 -2.43 7.14
CA ARG A 16 1.78 -1.43 8.19
C ARG A 16 3.20 -0.90 8.43
N PRO A 17 3.36 0.36 8.88
CA PRO A 17 4.67 0.98 9.15
C PRO A 17 5.57 0.16 10.09
N GLU A 18 4.99 -0.58 11.03
CA GLU A 18 5.71 -1.38 12.03
C GLU A 18 6.28 -2.69 11.46
N SER A 19 5.98 -3.02 10.19
CA SER A 19 6.48 -4.25 9.57
C SER A 19 8.00 -4.18 9.40
N GLU A 20 8.68 -5.31 9.53
CA GLU A 20 10.12 -5.36 9.28
C GLU A 20 10.45 -4.95 7.84
N LYS A 21 11.56 -4.21 7.67
CA LYS A 21 12.04 -3.71 6.38
C LYS A 21 10.99 -2.84 5.66
N SER A 22 10.15 -2.13 6.42
CA SER A 22 9.20 -1.18 5.86
C SER A 22 9.91 -0.01 5.16
N VAL A 23 9.37 0.35 4.01
CA VAL A 23 9.78 1.53 3.24
C VAL A 23 8.58 2.42 2.99
N VAL A 24 8.81 3.74 2.98
CA VAL A 24 7.84 4.74 2.54
C VAL A 24 7.98 4.91 1.03
N PHE A 25 6.88 4.77 0.29
CA PHE A 25 6.86 5.01 -1.16
C PHE A 25 5.90 6.13 -1.56
N GLY A 26 5.17 6.70 -0.60
CA GLY A 26 4.31 7.86 -0.79
C GLY A 26 3.94 8.51 0.53
N ILE A 27 3.40 9.72 0.43
CA ILE A 27 2.88 10.51 1.55
C ILE A 27 1.41 10.78 1.28
N ILE A 28 0.57 10.70 2.30
CA ILE A 28 -0.85 11.06 2.18
C ILE A 28 -0.96 12.58 2.11
N SER A 29 -1.64 13.06 1.08
CA SER A 29 -1.90 14.47 0.79
C SER A 29 -3.36 14.65 0.38
N GLY A 30 -3.73 15.81 -0.15
CA GLY A 30 -5.11 16.16 -0.49
C GLY A 30 -5.89 16.70 0.69
N THR A 31 -7.19 16.46 0.71
CA THR A 31 -8.09 16.93 1.78
C THR A 31 -8.53 15.78 2.67
N VAL A 32 -9.12 16.08 3.83
CA VAL A 32 -9.68 15.05 4.74
C VAL A 32 -10.82 14.26 4.09
N ALA A 33 -11.58 14.88 3.17
CA ALA A 33 -12.66 14.21 2.44
C ALA A 33 -12.14 13.38 1.26
N GLU A 34 -11.05 13.83 0.63
CA GLU A 34 -10.46 13.17 -0.54
C GLU A 34 -8.94 13.06 -0.40
N PRO A 35 -8.47 12.22 0.54
CA PRO A 35 -7.05 11.98 0.70
C PRO A 35 -6.50 11.20 -0.51
N ARG A 36 -5.29 11.55 -0.93
CA ARG A 36 -4.59 10.97 -2.08
C ARG A 36 -3.11 10.78 -1.79
N VAL A 37 -2.55 9.68 -2.27
CA VAL A 37 -1.11 9.41 -2.18
C VAL A 37 -0.34 10.32 -3.15
N ALA A 38 0.56 11.14 -2.61
CA ALA A 38 1.65 11.75 -3.34
C ALA A 38 2.85 10.79 -3.37
N TYR A 39 3.21 10.29 -4.56
CA TYR A 39 4.23 9.25 -4.70
C TYR A 39 5.66 9.81 -4.62
N LEU A 40 6.53 9.10 -3.91
CA LEU A 40 7.96 9.39 -3.88
C LEU A 40 8.65 8.78 -5.10
N LYS A 41 9.58 9.53 -5.70
CA LYS A 41 10.41 9.05 -6.82
C LYS A 41 11.20 7.79 -6.48
N GLN A 42 11.65 7.69 -5.23
CA GLN A 42 12.38 6.56 -4.68
C GLN A 42 11.84 6.24 -3.29
N THR A 43 11.81 4.97 -2.94
CA THR A 43 11.44 4.52 -1.60
C THR A 43 12.43 5.03 -0.57
N GLN A 44 11.95 5.40 0.61
CA GLN A 44 12.77 5.75 1.76
C GLN A 44 12.64 4.66 2.82
N LEU A 45 13.74 4.25 3.45
CA LEU A 45 13.65 3.35 4.60
C LEU A 45 12.86 4.04 5.71
N LEU A 46 11.89 3.34 6.29
CA LEU A 46 11.17 3.86 7.43
C LEU A 46 12.01 3.65 8.69
N THR A 47 12.81 4.64 9.04
CA THR A 47 13.64 4.65 10.24
C THR A 47 12.85 5.14 11.45
N GLU A 48 13.33 4.83 12.66
CA GLU A 48 12.78 5.39 13.90
C GLU A 48 12.77 6.92 13.90
N GLU A 49 13.81 7.56 13.34
CA GLU A 49 13.86 9.01 13.17
C GLU A 49 12.71 9.51 12.28
N LEU A 50 12.44 8.83 11.17
CA LEU A 50 11.35 9.21 10.27
C LEU A 50 9.98 8.97 10.90
N ILE A 51 9.83 7.89 11.67
CA ILE A 51 8.63 7.62 12.48
C ILE A 51 8.41 8.74 13.50
N ALA A 52 9.45 9.16 14.21
CA ALA A 52 9.36 10.21 15.22
C ALA A 52 8.90 11.56 14.64
N LYS A 53 9.22 11.84 13.37
CA LYS A 53 8.77 13.06 12.67
C LYS A 53 7.28 13.08 12.34
N ALA A 54 6.59 11.95 12.42
CA ALA A 54 5.14 11.90 12.22
C ALA A 54 4.36 12.51 13.39
N SER A 55 4.97 12.56 14.59
CA SER A 55 4.33 13.07 15.82
C SER A 55 3.76 14.48 15.65
N PRO A 56 2.54 14.76 16.16
CA PRO A 56 1.71 13.92 17.02
C PRO A 56 0.80 12.90 16.28
N ILE A 57 0.90 12.81 14.96
CA ILE A 57 0.10 11.93 14.11
C ILE A 57 0.80 10.57 13.97
N THR A 58 0.08 9.49 13.66
CA THR A 58 0.70 8.18 13.44
C THR A 58 1.34 8.06 12.05
N PRO A 59 2.43 7.29 11.89
CA PRO A 59 3.01 6.99 10.58
C PRO A 59 2.00 6.38 9.58
N ALA A 60 1.03 5.60 10.07
CA ALA A 60 0.04 4.92 9.23
C ALA A 60 -1.01 5.87 8.63
N GLU A 61 -1.19 7.06 9.21
CA GLU A 61 -2.06 8.12 8.68
C GLU A 61 -1.38 8.92 7.55
N ILE A 62 -0.06 9.10 7.62
CA ILE A 62 0.66 10.03 6.72
C ILE A 62 1.58 9.36 5.72
N PHE A 63 2.05 8.13 5.97
CA PHE A 63 2.93 7.41 5.07
C PHE A 63 2.21 6.28 4.35
N ARG A 64 2.45 6.18 3.05
CA ARG A 64 2.14 4.99 2.27
C ARG A 64 3.35 4.07 2.29
N THR A 65 3.23 2.98 3.03
CA THR A 65 4.31 2.05 3.34
C THR A 65 4.20 0.74 2.58
N ALA A 66 5.35 0.15 2.27
CA ALA A 66 5.46 -1.19 1.73
C ALA A 66 6.50 -2.01 2.48
N ALA A 67 6.29 -3.31 2.58
CA ALA A 67 7.20 -4.26 3.22
C ALA A 67 7.07 -5.63 2.53
N PRO A 68 7.94 -6.62 2.79
CA PRO A 68 7.79 -7.97 2.28
C PRO A 68 6.37 -8.51 2.50
N CYS A 69 5.76 -9.08 1.47
CA CYS A 69 4.40 -9.60 1.54
C CYS A 69 4.35 -10.83 2.44
N ALA A 70 3.56 -10.78 3.52
CA ALA A 70 3.39 -11.89 4.45
C ALA A 70 2.65 -13.11 3.85
N ALA A 71 2.06 -12.99 2.65
CA ALA A 71 1.30 -14.04 1.97
C ALA A 71 0.33 -14.75 2.94
N THR A 72 0.50 -16.05 3.17
CA THR A 72 -0.34 -16.86 4.07
C THR A 72 -0.34 -16.39 5.52
N GLY A 73 0.63 -15.57 5.95
CA GLY A 73 0.62 -14.88 7.25
C GLY A 73 -0.26 -13.63 7.31
N CYS A 74 -0.96 -13.26 6.23
CA CYS A 74 -1.84 -12.09 6.15
C CYS A 74 -3.31 -12.52 6.10
N GLN A 75 -4.15 -11.90 6.94
CA GLN A 75 -5.60 -12.13 6.98
C GLN A 75 -6.33 -11.85 5.65
N HIS A 76 -5.72 -11.08 4.74
CA HIS A 76 -6.32 -10.77 3.44
C HIS A 76 -5.91 -11.75 2.34
N PHE A 77 -5.04 -12.71 2.63
CA PHE A 77 -4.53 -13.65 1.65
C PHE A 77 -5.35 -14.94 1.70
N ASP A 78 -5.86 -15.38 0.55
CA ASP A 78 -6.75 -16.55 0.45
C ASP A 78 -6.00 -17.89 0.25
N GLY A 79 -4.66 -17.85 0.34
CA GLY A 79 -3.77 -18.97 0.05
C GLY A 79 -3.09 -18.86 -1.32
N HIS A 80 -3.63 -18.09 -2.25
CA HIS A 80 -3.04 -17.86 -3.58
C HIS A 80 -2.93 -16.38 -3.92
N ASN A 81 -3.95 -15.60 -3.62
CA ASN A 81 -4.10 -14.20 -4.00
C ASN A 81 -4.33 -13.29 -2.77
N CYS A 82 -3.99 -12.02 -2.95
CA CYS A 82 -4.36 -10.96 -2.05
C CYS A 82 -5.82 -10.57 -2.31
N GLY A 83 -6.74 -11.03 -1.47
CA GLY A 83 -8.16 -10.69 -1.54
C GLY A 83 -8.43 -9.20 -1.28
N LEU A 84 -7.54 -8.48 -0.59
CA LEU A 84 -7.65 -7.01 -0.49
C LEU A 84 -7.45 -6.33 -1.85
N ALA A 85 -6.51 -6.81 -2.67
CA ALA A 85 -6.29 -6.26 -4.00
C ALA A 85 -7.54 -6.47 -4.87
N THR A 86 -8.11 -7.67 -4.83
CA THR A 86 -9.33 -8.04 -5.54
C THR A 86 -10.50 -7.16 -5.11
N ARG A 87 -10.77 -7.04 -3.81
CA ARG A 87 -11.87 -6.17 -3.31
C ARG A 87 -11.70 -4.72 -3.72
N ILE A 88 -10.47 -4.19 -3.72
CA ILE A 88 -10.20 -2.81 -4.19
C ILE A 88 -10.59 -2.67 -5.66
N VAL A 89 -10.15 -3.59 -6.52
CA VAL A 89 -10.44 -3.55 -7.97
C VAL A 89 -11.93 -3.60 -8.24
N GLU A 90 -12.65 -4.47 -7.53
CA GLU A 90 -14.09 -4.69 -7.70
C GLU A 90 -14.95 -3.53 -7.20
N ASN A 91 -14.54 -2.86 -6.11
CA ASN A 91 -15.44 -1.96 -5.39
C ASN A 91 -15.04 -0.48 -5.46
N PHE A 92 -13.76 -0.15 -5.62
CA PHE A 92 -13.34 1.25 -5.66
C PHE A 92 -13.42 1.85 -7.06
N PRO A 93 -13.80 3.13 -7.18
CA PRO A 93 -13.66 3.86 -8.44
C PRO A 93 -12.18 4.13 -8.74
N THR A 94 -11.85 4.27 -10.02
CA THR A 94 -10.55 4.81 -10.41
C THR A 94 -10.45 6.27 -10.00
N VAL A 95 -9.29 6.69 -9.48
CA VAL A 95 -9.08 8.04 -8.95
C VAL A 95 -7.96 8.80 -9.65
N THR A 96 -7.49 8.26 -10.77
CA THR A 96 -6.47 8.84 -11.62
C THR A 96 -6.73 8.45 -13.06
N GLU A 97 -6.30 9.27 -14.02
CA GLU A 97 -6.44 9.01 -15.46
C GLU A 97 -5.22 8.26 -16.02
N GLU A 98 -4.08 8.39 -15.36
CA GLU A 98 -2.81 7.76 -15.73
C GLU A 98 -2.18 7.00 -14.57
N LEU A 99 -1.23 6.12 -14.88
CA LEU A 99 -0.54 5.36 -13.84
C LEU A 99 0.41 6.28 -13.05
N PRO A 100 0.30 6.36 -11.70
CA PRO A 100 1.19 7.20 -10.91
C PRO A 100 2.64 6.70 -10.99
N PRO A 101 3.68 7.53 -10.76
CA PRO A 101 5.09 7.08 -10.81
C PRO A 101 5.48 6.27 -9.55
N CYS A 102 4.86 5.11 -9.37
CA CYS A 102 5.01 4.27 -8.19
C CYS A 102 6.35 3.51 -8.18
N SER A 103 7.23 3.88 -7.26
CA SER A 103 8.59 3.34 -7.13
C SER A 103 8.67 1.85 -6.77
N ILE A 104 7.60 1.27 -6.21
CA ILE A 104 7.54 -0.17 -5.89
C ILE A 104 6.83 -1.01 -6.96
N ARG A 105 6.32 -0.41 -8.05
CA ARG A 105 5.40 -1.07 -8.99
C ARG A 105 5.85 -2.46 -9.44
N ARG A 106 7.12 -2.57 -9.87
CA ARG A 106 7.68 -3.82 -10.40
C ARG A 106 7.55 -4.99 -9.41
N ASP A 107 7.73 -4.69 -8.13
CA ASP A 107 7.82 -5.68 -7.06
C ASP A 107 6.53 -5.73 -6.21
N CYS A 108 5.51 -4.94 -6.56
CA CYS A 108 4.26 -4.79 -5.80
C CYS A 108 3.28 -5.96 -6.04
N ARG A 109 2.79 -6.58 -4.96
CA ARG A 109 1.78 -7.66 -5.00
C ARG A 109 0.55 -7.28 -5.82
N TRP A 110 -0.01 -6.09 -5.60
CA TRP A 110 -1.22 -5.66 -6.30
C TRP A 110 -1.00 -5.46 -7.78
N TRP A 111 0.18 -4.98 -8.18
CA TRP A 111 0.54 -4.88 -9.60
C TRP A 111 0.76 -6.26 -10.23
N GLN A 112 1.47 -7.15 -9.54
CA GLN A 112 1.72 -8.50 -10.04
C GLN A 112 0.45 -9.33 -10.19
N GLN A 113 -0.56 -9.10 -9.34
CA GLN A 113 -1.83 -9.81 -9.37
C GLN A 113 -2.85 -9.15 -10.32
N GLU A 114 -3.13 -7.85 -10.13
CA GLU A 114 -4.24 -7.14 -10.78
C GLU A 114 -3.75 -6.10 -11.80
N GLY A 115 -2.44 -5.84 -11.90
CA GLY A 115 -1.87 -4.94 -12.89
C GLY A 115 -2.37 -3.50 -12.81
N LYS A 116 -2.63 -2.92 -13.99
CA LYS A 116 -3.05 -1.52 -14.13
C LYS A 116 -4.31 -1.21 -13.33
N VAL A 117 -5.30 -2.10 -13.30
CA VAL A 117 -6.61 -1.81 -12.70
C VAL A 117 -6.51 -1.57 -11.19
N ALA A 118 -5.64 -2.28 -10.47
CA ALA A 118 -5.38 -1.96 -9.06
C ALA A 118 -4.63 -0.64 -8.89
N CYS A 119 -3.64 -0.36 -9.73
CA CYS A 119 -2.86 0.89 -9.63
C CYS A 119 -3.69 2.15 -9.88
N MET A 120 -4.76 2.09 -10.69
CA MET A 120 -5.66 3.24 -10.91
C MET A 120 -6.52 3.58 -9.67
N ARG A 121 -6.54 2.69 -8.66
CA ARG A 121 -7.33 2.83 -7.42
C ARG A 121 -6.44 3.01 -6.19
N CYS A 122 -5.22 2.47 -6.24
CA CYS A 122 -4.22 2.54 -5.16
C CYS A 122 -4.01 3.94 -4.53
N PRO A 123 -4.07 5.07 -5.28
CA PRO A 123 -3.84 6.39 -4.69
C PRO A 123 -4.84 6.81 -3.61
N GLN A 124 -6.01 6.16 -3.50
CA GLN A 124 -7.01 6.47 -2.46
C GLN A 124 -6.91 5.57 -1.22
N VAL A 125 -5.97 4.63 -1.19
CA VAL A 125 -5.82 3.71 -0.06
C VAL A 125 -4.89 4.29 0.99
N ILE A 126 -5.43 4.49 2.19
CA ILE A 126 -4.71 4.94 3.38
C ILE A 126 -4.83 3.85 4.45
N THR A 127 -3.75 3.61 5.18
CA THR A 127 -3.70 2.52 6.16
C THR A 127 -4.60 2.82 7.34
N ASP A 128 -4.40 3.97 7.98
CA ASP A 128 -5.27 4.44 9.06
C ASP A 128 -5.97 5.73 8.62
N ASN A 129 -7.25 5.62 8.23
CA ASN A 129 -8.08 6.75 7.80
C ASN A 129 -9.27 6.94 8.76
N TYR A 130 -9.16 7.92 9.65
CA TYR A 130 -10.20 8.22 10.64
C TYR A 130 -11.48 8.85 10.06
N ASN A 131 -11.44 9.30 8.81
CA ASN A 131 -12.60 9.81 8.08
C ASN A 131 -12.93 8.92 6.87
N ALA A 132 -12.75 7.61 7.01
CA ALA A 132 -13.04 6.64 5.95
C ALA A 132 -14.54 6.62 5.61
N SER A 133 -14.85 6.56 4.32
CA SER A 133 -16.22 6.31 3.87
C SER A 133 -16.67 4.89 4.23
N GLU A 134 -17.99 4.67 4.30
CA GLU A 134 -18.55 3.33 4.55
C GLU A 134 -18.04 2.29 3.54
N LEU A 135 -17.89 2.69 2.27
CA LEU A 135 -17.31 1.85 1.22
C LEU A 135 -15.87 1.47 1.53
N ALA A 136 -15.04 2.43 1.97
CA ALA A 136 -13.65 2.17 2.30
C ALA A 136 -13.52 1.21 3.48
N VAL A 137 -14.35 1.40 4.52
CA VAL A 137 -14.43 0.46 5.66
C VAL A 137 -14.80 -0.93 5.19
N LYS A 138 -15.85 -1.07 4.37
CA LYS A 138 -16.30 -2.38 3.85
C LYS A 138 -15.23 -3.10 3.04
N VAL A 139 -14.51 -2.39 2.17
CA VAL A 139 -13.45 -2.98 1.31
C VAL A 139 -12.24 -3.44 2.14
N ALA A 140 -11.92 -2.72 3.22
CA ALA A 140 -10.79 -3.03 4.09
C ALA A 140 -11.01 -4.31 4.91
N LEU A 141 -12.25 -4.71 5.18
CA LEU A 141 -12.53 -5.91 5.97
C LEU A 141 -12.11 -7.19 5.21
N PRO A 142 -11.42 -8.14 5.86
CA PRO A 142 -11.25 -9.48 5.32
C PRO A 142 -12.60 -10.15 5.08
N ASN A 143 -12.64 -11.11 4.14
CA ASN A 143 -13.81 -11.96 4.03
C ASN A 143 -13.92 -12.80 5.32
N ALA A 144 -15.14 -13.03 5.81
CA ALA A 144 -15.34 -13.99 6.90
C ALA A 144 -14.96 -15.38 6.39
N ASN A 145 -14.05 -16.06 7.11
CA ASN A 145 -13.72 -17.46 6.87
C ASN A 145 -14.88 -18.37 7.28
#